data_AF-A0A7C0Y168-F1
#
_entry.id   AF-A0A7C0Y168-F1
#
_cell.length_a   1.000
_cell.length_b   1.000
_cell.length_c   1.000
_cell.angle_alpha   90.00
_cell.angle_beta   90.00
_cell.angle_gamma   90.00
#
_symmetry.space_group_name_H-M   'P 1'
#
loop_
_entity.id
_entity.type
_entity.pdbx_description
1 polymer ?
#
loop_
_entity_poly.entity_id
_entity_poly.type
_entity_poly.pdbx_seq_one_letter_code
_entity_poly.pdbx_strand_id
1 'polypeptide(L)'
;MEMTKEMLFDIIDAPPFGDLILIEDEISYDSVIATYIFVKYARERGIKIMIDDVLDSLFLVKKQLEFLGIQEDFSDVIVIKTGGKMDVGRVIERIPLETEP
;
A
#
# COMPACT_ATOMS: atom_id res chain seq x y z
N MET A 1 24.15 4.87 -11.50
CA MET A 1 23.40 6.11 -11.22
C MET A 1 22.59 5.83 -9.98
N GLU A 2 22.79 6.61 -8.92
CA GLU A 2 22.03 6.45 -7.68
C GLU A 2 20.62 7.04 -7.89
N MET A 3 19.58 6.29 -7.54
CA MET A 3 18.21 6.76 -7.66
C MET A 3 17.89 7.66 -6.48
N THR A 4 17.58 8.93 -6.74
CA THR A 4 17.15 9.85 -5.68
C THR A 4 15.67 9.66 -5.38
N LYS A 5 15.26 10.14 -4.21
CA LYS A 5 13.85 10.17 -3.81
C LYS A 5 13.00 11.00 -4.77
N GLU A 6 13.52 12.11 -5.24
CA GLU A 6 12.85 13.02 -6.18
C GLU A 6 12.63 12.32 -7.52
N MET A 7 13.62 11.59 -8.03
CA MET A 7 13.47 10.79 -9.24
C MET A 7 12.40 9.70 -9.08
N LEU A 8 12.31 9.08 -7.91
CA LEU A 8 11.25 8.11 -7.60
C LEU A 8 9.87 8.78 -7.58
N PHE A 9 9.76 9.98 -7.00
CA PHE A 9 8.49 10.71 -6.97
C PHE A 9 8.08 11.16 -8.37
N ASP A 10 9.02 11.57 -9.22
CA ASP A 10 8.75 11.87 -10.62
C ASP A 10 8.21 10.66 -11.39
N ILE A 11 8.66 9.44 -11.07
CA ILE A 11 8.10 8.20 -11.63
C ILE A 11 6.65 7.98 -11.15
N ILE A 12 6.38 8.21 -9.86
CA ILE A 12 5.03 8.10 -9.29
C ILE A 12 4.08 9.17 -9.89
N ASP A 13 4.61 10.36 -10.22
CA ASP A 13 3.87 11.47 -10.82
C ASP A 13 3.65 11.31 -12.34
N ALA A 14 4.33 10.36 -13.00
CA ALA A 14 4.31 10.22 -14.45
C ALA A 14 2.95 9.73 -15.02
N PRO A 15 2.23 8.78 -14.40
CA PRO A 15 0.94 8.34 -14.90
C PRO A 15 -0.14 9.45 -14.84
N PRO A 16 -0.99 9.58 -15.86
CA PRO A 16 -2.14 10.48 -15.81
C PRO A 16 -3.16 10.06 -14.74
N PHE A 17 -3.92 11.04 -14.24
CA PHE A 17 -5.02 10.76 -13.32
C PHE A 17 -6.04 9.80 -13.93
N GLY A 18 -6.38 8.75 -13.20
CA GLY A 18 -7.33 7.72 -13.63
C GLY A 18 -6.68 6.48 -14.26
N ASP A 19 -5.36 6.47 -14.44
CA ASP A 19 -4.64 5.28 -14.91
C ASP A 19 -4.63 4.15 -13.87
N LEU A 20 -4.42 2.94 -14.39
CA LEU A 20 -4.18 1.73 -13.61
C LEU A 20 -2.73 1.29 -13.82
N ILE A 21 -1.98 1.22 -12.73
CA ILE A 21 -0.60 0.74 -12.73
C ILE A 21 -0.55 -0.65 -12.12
N LEU A 22 -0.01 -1.60 -12.87
CA LEU A 22 0.30 -2.94 -12.39
C LEU A 22 1.75 -2.98 -11.89
N ILE A 23 1.94 -3.43 -10.65
CA ILE A 23 3.25 -3.68 -10.07
C ILE A 23 3.37 -5.20 -9.90
N GLU A 24 4.26 -5.80 -10.67
CA GLU A 24 4.56 -7.23 -10.61
C GLU A 24 5.78 -7.44 -9.72
N ASP A 25 5.70 -8.37 -8.78
CA ASP A 25 6.86 -8.83 -8.01
C ASP A 25 7.21 -10.29 -8.32
N GLU A 26 8.51 -10.57 -8.35
CA GLU A 26 9.03 -11.94 -8.35
C GLU A 26 9.59 -12.32 -6.97
N ILE A 27 9.92 -11.32 -6.14
CA ILE A 27 10.51 -11.47 -4.82
C ILE A 27 9.55 -10.88 -3.78
N SER A 28 9.38 -11.57 -2.65
CA SER A 28 8.34 -11.31 -1.65
C SER A 28 8.38 -9.96 -0.92
N TYR A 29 9.30 -9.04 -1.27
CA TYR A 29 9.45 -7.74 -0.61
C TYR A 29 9.18 -6.53 -1.52
N ASP A 30 9.08 -6.69 -2.84
CA ASP A 30 8.95 -5.54 -3.73
C ASP A 30 7.60 -4.83 -3.53
N SER A 31 6.50 -5.60 -3.45
CA SER A 31 5.17 -5.10 -3.11
C SER A 31 5.10 -4.46 -1.72
N VAL A 32 5.88 -4.97 -0.76
CA VAL A 32 5.98 -4.42 0.61
C VAL A 32 6.61 -3.02 0.59
N ILE A 33 7.75 -2.91 -0.09
CA ILE A 33 8.49 -1.65 -0.20
C ILE A 33 7.72 -0.63 -1.05
N ALA A 34 7.10 -1.08 -2.14
CA ALA A 34 6.24 -0.23 -2.97
C ALA A 34 5.08 0.35 -2.15
N THR A 35 4.37 -0.48 -1.39
CA THR A 35 3.28 -0.03 -0.51
C THR A 35 3.77 1.04 0.46
N TYR A 36 4.90 0.80 1.14
CA TYR A 36 5.51 1.76 2.05
C TYR A 36 5.86 3.10 1.37
N ILE A 37 6.46 3.03 0.18
CA ILE A 37 6.83 4.20 -0.62
C ILE A 37 5.59 5.01 -1.00
N PHE A 38 4.51 4.39 -1.46
CA PHE A 38 3.28 5.12 -1.82
C PHE A 38 2.64 5.81 -0.63
N VAL A 39 2.63 5.17 0.54
CA VAL A 39 2.15 5.81 1.78
C VAL A 39 3.02 7.02 2.14
N LYS A 40 4.35 6.90 2.05
CA LYS A 40 5.27 8.03 2.28
C LYS A 40 5.08 9.16 1.27
N TYR A 41 5.02 8.83 -0.02
CA TYR A 41 4.77 9.77 -1.09
C TYR A 41 3.47 10.55 -0.86
N ALA A 42 2.36 9.86 -0.55
CA ALA A 42 1.07 10.49 -0.32
C ALA A 42 1.11 11.47 0.87
N ARG A 43 1.72 11.05 1.99
CA ARG A 43 1.89 11.90 3.17
C ARG A 43 2.69 13.16 2.85
N GLU A 44 3.79 13.02 2.12
CA GLU A 44 4.65 14.14 1.76
C GLU A 44 4.00 15.11 0.77
N ARG A 45 3.18 14.61 -0.15
CA ARG A 45 2.41 15.43 -1.07
C ARG A 45 1.13 16.01 -0.44
N GLY A 46 0.79 15.62 0.79
CA GLY A 46 -0.47 16.02 1.43
C GLY A 46 -1.71 15.43 0.75
N ILE A 47 -1.57 14.29 0.08
CA ILE A 47 -2.63 13.61 -0.66
C ILE A 47 -3.18 12.48 0.22
N LYS A 48 -4.49 12.28 0.18
CA LYS A 48 -5.12 11.12 0.85
C LYS A 48 -4.87 9.86 0.05
N ILE A 49 -4.46 8.80 0.72
CA ILE A 49 -4.31 7.47 0.14
C ILE A 49 -5.37 6.52 0.68
N MET A 50 -5.89 5.68 -0.21
CA MET A 50 -6.81 4.59 0.12
C MET A 50 -6.18 3.26 -0.29
N ILE A 51 -6.26 2.27 0.58
CA ILE A 51 -5.81 0.91 0.29
C ILE A 51 -7.03 -0.02 0.31
N ASP A 52 -7.17 -0.82 -0.74
CA ASP A 52 -8.05 -1.99 -0.73
C ASP A 52 -7.24 -3.18 -0.19
N ASP A 53 -7.55 -3.57 1.04
CA ASP A 53 -6.88 -4.66 1.75
C ASP A 53 -7.63 -5.98 1.55
N VAL A 54 -7.17 -6.75 0.59
CA VAL A 54 -7.72 -8.06 0.24
C VAL A 54 -7.06 -9.14 1.11
N LEU A 55 -7.86 -9.93 1.83
CA LEU A 55 -7.40 -11.10 2.59
C LEU A 55 -6.23 -10.87 3.58
N ASP A 56 -6.22 -9.71 4.25
CA ASP A 56 -5.19 -9.33 5.23
C ASP A 56 -3.79 -9.05 4.64
N SER A 57 -3.69 -8.76 3.34
CA SER A 57 -2.42 -8.41 2.69
C SER A 57 -1.72 -7.21 3.34
N LEU A 58 -2.46 -6.17 3.75
CA LEU A 58 -1.87 -5.01 4.42
C LEU A 58 -1.29 -5.35 5.79
N PHE A 59 -1.89 -6.31 6.50
CA PHE A 59 -1.33 -6.85 7.73
C PHE A 59 0.00 -7.57 7.47
N LEU A 60 0.09 -8.37 6.41
CA LEU A 60 1.32 -9.04 6.02
C LEU A 60 2.42 -8.02 5.67
N VAL A 61 2.10 -6.99 4.88
CA VAL A 61 3.01 -5.88 4.57
C VAL A 61 3.56 -5.24 5.84
N LYS A 62 2.67 -4.90 6.80
CA LYS A 62 3.09 -4.33 8.08
C LYS A 62 4.07 -5.24 8.84
N LYS A 63 3.83 -6.56 8.86
CA LYS A 63 4.74 -7.52 9.50
C LYS A 63 6.09 -7.64 8.78
N GLN A 64 6.09 -7.61 7.46
CA GLN A 64 7.33 -7.64 6.69
C GLN A 64 8.15 -6.36 6.89
N LEU A 65 7.51 -5.19 6.97
CA LEU A 65 8.19 -3.94 7.34
C LEU A 65 8.78 -4.01 8.76
N GLU A 66 8.03 -4.55 9.74
CA GLU A 66 8.52 -4.76 11.10
C GLU A 66 9.79 -5.63 11.11
N PHE A 67 9.84 -6.72 10.32
CA PHE A 67 11.03 -7.56 10.18
C PHE A 67 12.22 -6.85 9.53
N LEU A 68 11.97 -5.87 8.66
CA LEU A 68 13.00 -5.02 8.07
C LEU A 68 13.43 -3.87 8.99
N GLY A 69 12.90 -3.80 10.22
CA GLY A 69 13.19 -2.75 11.18
C GLY A 69 12.44 -1.43 10.91
N ILE A 70 11.49 -1.43 9.98
CA ILE A 70 10.67 -0.26 9.64
C ILE A 70 9.38 -0.33 10.46
N GLN A 71 9.16 0.68 11.31
CA GLN A 71 7.94 0.81 12.08
C GLN A 71 6.96 1.71 11.31
N GLU A 72 5.93 1.11 10.73
CA GLU A 72 4.86 1.79 10.01
C GLU A 72 3.50 1.31 10.54
N ASP A 73 2.67 2.23 11.05
CA ASP A 73 1.39 1.91 11.68
C ASP A 73 0.19 2.10 10.75
N PHE A 74 0.38 2.74 9.60
CA PHE A 74 -0.66 3.02 8.60
C PHE A 74 -1.89 3.77 9.16
N SER A 75 -1.79 4.41 10.32
CA SER A 75 -2.94 4.92 11.08
C SER A 75 -3.76 6.01 10.38
N ASP A 76 -3.15 6.75 9.46
CA ASP A 76 -3.74 7.81 8.63
C ASP A 76 -4.24 7.32 7.27
N VAL A 77 -3.99 6.05 6.91
CA VAL A 77 -4.41 5.45 5.65
C VAL A 77 -5.88 5.03 5.72
N ILE A 78 -6.66 5.41 4.71
CA ILE A 78 -8.05 4.97 4.55
C ILE A 78 -8.02 3.55 4.00
N VAL A 79 -8.77 2.62 4.61
CA VAL A 79 -8.77 1.21 4.20
C VAL A 79 -10.19 0.74 3.90
N ILE A 80 -10.38 0.17 2.72
CA ILE A 80 -11.51 -0.70 2.42
C ILE A 80 -10.99 -2.12 2.56
N LYS A 81 -11.72 -2.98 3.27
CA LYS A 81 -11.24 -4.33 3.54
C LYS A 81 -12.11 -5.36 2.84
N THR A 82 -11.49 -6.23 2.05
CA THR A 82 -12.16 -7.29 1.29
C THR A 82 -11.81 -8.65 1.90
N GLY A 83 -12.76 -9.26 2.61
CA GLY A 83 -12.50 -10.44 3.45
C GLY A 83 -11.56 -10.13 4.62
N GLY A 84 -10.73 -11.10 5.00
CA GLY A 84 -9.72 -10.94 6.07
C GLY A 84 -10.29 -10.67 7.47
N LYS A 85 -9.41 -10.63 8.47
CA LYS A 85 -9.75 -10.42 9.90
C LYS A 85 -8.85 -9.42 10.62
N MET A 86 -7.70 -9.08 10.05
CA MET A 86 -6.67 -8.28 10.71
C MET A 86 -6.80 -6.81 10.31
N ASP A 87 -6.98 -5.93 11.30
CA ASP A 87 -7.20 -4.51 11.04
C ASP A 87 -5.89 -3.75 11.05
N VAL A 88 -5.60 -3.08 9.94
CA VAL A 88 -4.47 -2.16 9.76
C VAL A 88 -4.98 -0.91 9.07
N GLY A 89 -4.55 0.26 9.56
CA GLY A 89 -5.06 1.57 9.12
C GLY A 89 -6.49 1.86 9.54
N ARG A 90 -7.08 2.90 8.96
CA ARG A 90 -8.46 3.33 9.24
C ARG A 90 -9.43 2.60 8.33
N VAL A 91 -9.90 1.44 8.77
CA VAL A 91 -10.93 0.66 8.07
C VAL A 91 -12.24 1.43 8.06
N ILE A 92 -12.71 1.83 6.88
CA ILE A 92 -13.97 2.58 6.69
C ILE A 92 -15.11 1.70 6.15
N GLU A 93 -14.81 0.56 5.54
CA GLU A 93 -15.78 -0.34 4.94
C GLU A 93 -15.24 -1.78 4.90
N ARG A 94 -16.15 -2.77 4.97
CA ARG A 94 -15.82 -4.19 4.86
C ARG A 94 -16.70 -4.88 3.82
N ILE A 95 -16.05 -5.35 2.76
CA ILE A 95 -16.67 -6.12 1.70
C ILE A 95 -16.50 -7.62 2.04
N PRO A 96 -17.60 -8.39 2.18
CA PRO A 96 -17.50 -9.83 2.38
C PRO A 96 -16.88 -10.49 1.15
N LEU A 97 -16.03 -11.50 1.36
CA LEU A 97 -15.55 -12.32 0.27
C LEU A 97 -16.69 -13.26 -0.15
N GLU A 98 -17.33 -12.99 -1.28
CA GLU A 98 -18.27 -13.95 -1.86
C GLU A 98 -17.48 -15.14 -2.39
N THR A 99 -17.91 -16.36 -2.05
CA THR A 99 -17.47 -17.54 -2.79
C THR A 99 -18.11 -17.47 -4.16
N GLU A 100 -17.32 -17.58 -5.24
CA GLU A 100 -17.90 -17.80 -6.56
C GLU A 100 -18.91 -18.98 -6.47
N PRO A 101 -20.09 -18.86 -7.11
CA PRO A 101 -21.12 -19.91 -7.08
C PRO A 101 -20.67 -21.23 -7.71
#